data_AF-A0A7G3BRW0-F1
#
_entry.id   AF-A0A7G3BRW0-F1
#
_cell.length_a   1.000
_cell.length_b   1.000
_cell.length_c   1.000
_cell.angle_alpha   90.00
_cell.angle_beta   90.00
_cell.angle_gamma   90.00
#
_symmetry.space_group_name_H-M   'P 1'
#
loop_
_entity.id
_entity.type
_entity.pdbx_description
1 polymer ?
#
loop_
_entity_poly.entity_id
_entity_poly.type
_entity_poly.pdbx_seq_one_letter_code
_entity_poly.pdbx_strand_id
1 'polypeptide(L)'
;MDSTLIAGILSAIATILAVIIGYYLQRPKIQSELLKKDLADNQQLIEPNEALDDYDQRYLDYPSHYRFVKGLPQLYLAVCKNAQEGWDTGITGDMRQANYDVIDFLEYVWLRLAKFYPENHWDGKTAQAYIQNYLQERFIFHRSKYEPNGPGTGGTIVYILIGSDVIRDLEELINDTVDSLFMYNDDFDLEAWRKEWRKTITNIQQEN
;
A
#
# COMPACT_ATOMS: atom_id res chain seq x y z
N MET A 1 -7.13 -11.78 33.92
CA MET A 1 -6.83 -11.67 32.48
C MET A 1 -6.08 -12.93 32.11
N ASP A 2 -6.72 -13.82 31.35
CA ASP A 2 -6.26 -15.20 31.20
C ASP A 2 -5.00 -15.27 30.33
N SER A 3 -3.96 -15.91 30.88
CA SER A 3 -2.62 -16.04 30.27
C SER A 3 -2.63 -16.73 28.90
N THR A 4 -3.70 -17.44 28.56
CA THR A 4 -3.93 -18.11 27.27
C THR A 4 -4.31 -17.15 26.15
N LEU A 5 -5.00 -16.04 26.46
CA LEU A 5 -5.35 -14.99 25.49
C LEU A 5 -4.12 -14.15 25.13
N ILE A 6 -3.28 -13.86 26.13
CA ILE A 6 -2.04 -13.08 25.96
C ILE A 6 -1.02 -13.88 25.13
N ALA A 7 -0.92 -15.19 25.36
CA ALA A 7 -0.05 -16.07 24.56
C ALA A 7 -0.49 -16.18 23.09
N GLY A 8 -1.80 -16.21 22.81
CA GLY A 8 -2.33 -16.26 21.44
C GLY A 8 -2.14 -14.96 20.64
N ILE A 9 -2.19 -13.80 21.31
CA ILE A 9 -1.94 -12.50 20.66
C ILE A 9 -0.45 -12.34 20.36
N LEU A 10 0.43 -12.75 21.28
CA LEU A 10 1.88 -12.71 21.08
C LEU A 10 2.35 -13.63 19.94
N SER A 11 1.73 -14.80 19.76
CA SER A 11 2.10 -15.69 18.64
C SER A 11 1.68 -15.13 17.28
N ALA A 12 0.54 -14.42 17.19
CA ALA A 12 0.09 -13.77 15.96
C ALA A 12 1.04 -12.63 15.55
N ILE A 13 1.45 -11.79 16.51
CA ILE A 13 2.38 -10.68 16.28
C ILE A 13 3.77 -11.20 15.85
N ALA A 14 4.28 -12.25 16.50
CA ALA A 14 5.57 -12.85 16.13
C ALA A 14 5.56 -13.44 14.71
N THR A 15 4.43 -14.01 14.28
CA THR A 15 4.30 -14.56 12.92
C THR A 15 4.29 -13.44 11.87
N ILE A 16 3.62 -12.32 12.16
CA ILE A 16 3.59 -11.14 11.27
C ILE A 16 4.99 -10.51 11.17
N LEU A 17 5.70 -10.35 12.28
CA LEU A 17 7.09 -9.85 12.29
C LEU A 17 8.03 -10.75 11.50
N ALA A 18 7.89 -12.07 11.62
CA ALA A 18 8.69 -13.02 10.84
C ALA A 18 8.41 -12.94 9.33
N VAL A 19 7.17 -12.65 8.92
CA VAL A 19 6.80 -12.44 7.51
C VAL A 19 7.40 -11.14 6.96
N ILE A 20 7.35 -10.05 7.74
CA ILE A 20 7.93 -8.75 7.36
C ILE A 20 9.46 -8.85 7.26
N ILE A 21 10.12 -9.43 8.27
CA ILE A 21 11.57 -9.63 8.27
C ILE A 21 11.98 -10.59 7.15
N GLY A 22 11.22 -11.67 6.93
CA GLY A 22 11.43 -12.61 5.82
C GLY A 22 11.33 -11.92 4.47
N TYR A 23 10.37 -11.02 4.27
CA TYR A 23 10.20 -10.21 3.07
C TYR A 23 11.40 -9.28 2.83
N TYR A 24 11.88 -8.58 3.86
CA TYR A 24 13.05 -7.70 3.75
C TYR A 24 14.35 -8.46 3.48
N LEU A 25 14.54 -9.63 4.10
CA LEU A 25 15.75 -10.45 3.92
C LEU A 25 15.76 -11.25 2.60
N GLN A 26 14.59 -11.55 2.02
CA GLN A 26 14.50 -12.27 0.75
C GLN A 26 14.69 -11.40 -0.50
N ARG A 27 14.80 -10.07 -0.40
CA ARG A 27 14.91 -9.16 -1.57
C ARG A 27 16.23 -9.40 -2.33
N PRO A 28 16.27 -10.17 -3.43
CA PRO A 28 17.51 -10.41 -4.15
C PRO A 28 17.68 -9.32 -5.23
N LYS A 29 18.92 -8.96 -5.55
CA LYS A 29 19.28 -8.15 -6.74
C LYS A 29 18.85 -8.76 -8.09
N ILE A 30 18.11 -9.88 -8.07
CA ILE A 30 17.61 -10.63 -9.23
C ILE A 30 16.44 -9.89 -9.92
N GLN A 31 15.66 -9.08 -9.19
CA GLN A 31 14.54 -8.34 -9.77
C GLN A 31 14.97 -7.38 -10.88
N SER A 32 16.16 -6.77 -10.78
CA SER A 32 16.66 -5.83 -11.81
C SER A 32 17.13 -6.51 -13.10
N GLU A 33 17.51 -7.78 -13.04
CA GLU A 33 17.92 -8.56 -14.23
C GLU A 33 16.69 -9.15 -14.93
N LEU A 34 15.68 -9.61 -14.18
CA LEU A 34 14.37 -10.01 -14.74
C LEU A 34 13.64 -8.81 -15.36
N LEU A 35 13.69 -7.64 -14.72
CA LEU A 35 13.13 -6.38 -15.23
C LEU A 35 13.71 -6.00 -16.61
N LYS A 36 15.01 -6.16 -16.82
CA LYS A 36 15.65 -5.87 -18.12
C LYS A 36 15.24 -6.85 -19.20
N LYS A 37 14.99 -8.11 -18.83
CA LYS A 37 14.58 -9.15 -19.77
C LYS A 37 13.12 -8.95 -20.21
N ASP A 38 12.22 -8.67 -19.28
CA ASP A 38 10.80 -8.45 -19.58
C ASP A 38 10.56 -7.16 -20.37
N LEU A 39 11.36 -6.12 -20.15
CA LEU A 39 11.30 -4.88 -20.94
C LEU A 39 11.77 -5.06 -22.39
N ALA A 40 12.65 -6.04 -22.66
CA ALA A 40 13.15 -6.33 -24.00
C ALA A 40 12.16 -7.17 -24.82
N ASP A 41 11.43 -8.10 -24.17
CA ASP A 41 10.47 -8.97 -24.85
C ASP A 41 9.14 -8.26 -25.17
N ASN A 42 8.73 -7.25 -24.38
CA ASN A 42 7.46 -6.53 -24.56
C ASN A 42 7.48 -5.40 -25.62
N GLN A 43 8.56 -5.28 -26.41
CA GLN A 43 8.66 -4.28 -27.49
C GLN A 43 8.14 -4.77 -28.86
N GLN A 44 7.61 -5.99 -28.95
CA GLN A 44 6.90 -6.47 -30.15
C GLN A 44 5.39 -6.27 -30.00
N LEU A 45 4.85 -5.45 -30.91
CA LEU A 45 3.47 -4.99 -31.04
C LEU A 45 2.46 -6.17 -31.09
N ILE A 46 1.42 -6.12 -30.25
CA ILE A 46 0.24 -6.97 -30.38
C ILE A 46 -0.86 -6.20 -31.11
N GLU A 47 -1.28 -6.72 -32.27
CA GLU A 47 -2.39 -6.24 -33.10
C GLU A 47 -3.75 -6.38 -32.38
N PRO A 48 -4.73 -5.49 -32.62
CA PRO A 48 -5.96 -5.41 -31.84
C PRO A 48 -7.06 -6.31 -32.41
N ASN A 49 -7.01 -7.61 -32.17
CA ASN A 49 -8.19 -8.48 -32.30
C ASN A 49 -7.94 -9.83 -31.61
N GLU A 50 -8.68 -10.11 -30.53
CA GLU A 50 -8.82 -11.40 -29.79
C GLU A 50 -8.72 -11.31 -28.24
N ALA A 51 -9.24 -10.26 -27.61
CA ALA A 51 -9.22 -10.17 -26.13
C ALA A 51 -10.57 -9.78 -25.50
N LEU A 52 -11.68 -10.29 -26.03
CA LEU A 52 -13.01 -10.01 -25.48
C LEU A 52 -13.66 -11.16 -24.70
N ASP A 53 -12.98 -12.28 -24.46
CA ASP A 53 -13.64 -13.49 -23.94
C ASP A 53 -12.99 -14.17 -22.72
N ASP A 54 -12.13 -13.49 -21.96
CA ASP A 54 -11.61 -14.03 -20.68
C ASP A 54 -11.42 -12.93 -19.62
N TYR A 55 -12.54 -12.29 -19.25
CA TYR A 55 -12.63 -11.46 -18.05
C TYR A 55 -13.16 -12.30 -16.87
N ASP A 56 -12.72 -13.55 -16.71
CA ASP A 56 -13.07 -14.33 -15.52
C ASP A 56 -12.53 -13.62 -14.28
N GLN A 57 -13.46 -13.18 -13.42
CA GLN A 57 -13.25 -12.45 -12.18
C GLN A 57 -12.62 -13.40 -11.13
N ARG A 58 -11.37 -13.81 -11.36
CA ARG A 58 -10.72 -15.00 -10.78
C ARG A 58 -10.40 -15.00 -9.28
N TYR A 59 -10.77 -13.99 -8.48
CA TYR A 59 -10.05 -13.77 -7.21
C TYR A 59 -10.85 -13.40 -5.97
N LEU A 60 -12.19 -13.29 -6.04
CA LEU A 60 -13.04 -13.17 -4.85
C LEU A 60 -13.19 -14.51 -4.09
N ASP A 61 -12.88 -15.64 -4.74
CA ASP A 61 -13.13 -16.97 -4.21
C ASP A 61 -12.08 -17.47 -3.20
N TYR A 62 -10.98 -16.73 -3.00
CA TYR A 62 -9.90 -17.12 -2.08
C TYR A 62 -10.10 -16.53 -0.68
N PRO A 63 -10.36 -17.35 0.37
CA PRO A 63 -10.60 -16.86 1.73
C PRO A 63 -9.45 -16.04 2.33
N SER A 64 -8.22 -16.21 1.82
CA SER A 64 -7.03 -15.47 2.27
C SER A 64 -7.04 -14.00 1.86
N HIS A 65 -7.61 -13.66 0.70
CA HIS A 65 -7.74 -12.27 0.24
C HIS A 65 -8.77 -11.53 1.09
N TYR A 66 -9.90 -12.17 1.35
CA TYR A 66 -10.95 -11.64 2.21
C TYR A 66 -10.47 -11.39 3.65
N ARG A 67 -9.72 -12.33 4.23
CA ARG A 67 -9.10 -12.16 5.58
C ARG A 67 -8.09 -11.02 5.61
N PHE A 68 -7.31 -10.85 4.54
CA PHE A 68 -6.36 -9.75 4.44
C PHE A 68 -7.09 -8.41 4.47
N VAL A 69 -8.12 -8.22 3.63
CA VAL A 69 -8.91 -6.97 3.60
C VAL A 69 -9.53 -6.69 4.96
N LYS A 70 -10.16 -7.69 5.60
CA LYS A 70 -10.71 -7.55 6.95
C LYS A 70 -9.69 -7.12 8.00
N GLY A 71 -8.45 -7.59 7.88
CA GLY A 71 -7.35 -7.28 8.81
C GLY A 71 -6.61 -5.96 8.52
N LEU A 72 -6.92 -5.28 7.41
CA LEU A 72 -6.20 -4.09 6.98
C LEU A 72 -6.13 -2.99 8.05
N PRO A 73 -7.22 -2.62 8.75
CA PRO A 73 -7.15 -1.58 9.78
C PRO A 73 -6.15 -1.90 10.89
N GLN A 74 -6.07 -3.15 11.35
CA GLN A 74 -5.16 -3.52 12.43
C GLN A 74 -3.71 -3.65 11.93
N LEU A 75 -3.51 -4.12 10.70
CA LEU A 75 -2.19 -4.14 10.06
C LEU A 75 -1.64 -2.72 9.89
N TYR A 76 -2.48 -1.80 9.40
CA TYR A 76 -2.11 -0.40 9.23
C TYR A 76 -1.73 0.25 10.57
N LEU A 77 -2.55 0.04 11.61
CA LEU A 77 -2.25 0.52 12.96
C LEU A 77 -0.90 0.00 13.48
N ALA A 78 -0.57 -1.27 13.23
CA ALA A 78 0.70 -1.84 13.66
C ALA A 78 1.90 -1.21 12.95
N VAL A 79 1.77 -0.93 11.65
CA VAL A 79 2.82 -0.24 10.87
C VAL A 79 3.01 1.19 11.37
N CYS A 80 1.93 1.95 11.58
CA CYS A 80 2.04 3.31 12.08
C CYS A 80 2.62 3.38 13.49
N LYS A 81 2.29 2.43 14.37
CA LYS A 81 2.91 2.34 15.70
C LYS A 81 4.42 2.09 15.64
N ASN A 82 4.89 1.36 14.64
CA ASN A 82 6.33 1.15 14.42
C ASN A 82 6.97 2.44 13.87
N ALA A 83 6.33 3.08 12.89
CA ALA A 83 6.78 4.34 12.30
C ALA A 83 6.83 5.50 13.32
N GLN A 84 6.01 5.45 14.37
CA GLN A 84 5.96 6.45 15.44
C GLN A 84 7.35 6.71 16.06
N GLU A 85 8.15 5.66 16.28
CA GLU A 85 9.50 5.81 16.84
C GLU A 85 10.38 6.72 15.97
N GLY A 86 10.23 6.65 14.65
CA GLY A 86 10.94 7.50 13.70
C GLY A 86 10.37 8.92 13.63
N TRP A 87 9.04 9.07 13.71
CA TRP A 87 8.38 10.39 13.76
C TRP A 87 8.74 11.18 15.02
N ASP A 88 8.86 10.51 16.17
CA ASP A 88 9.14 11.13 17.48
C ASP A 88 10.59 11.64 17.65
N THR A 89 11.50 11.27 16.74
CA THR A 89 12.91 11.65 16.86
C THR A 89 13.16 13.16 16.68
N GLY A 90 12.28 13.85 15.93
CA GLY A 90 12.50 15.21 15.45
C GLY A 90 13.64 15.36 14.43
N ILE A 91 14.27 14.25 14.01
CA ILE A 91 15.34 14.23 13.02
C ILE A 91 14.72 14.03 11.65
N THR A 92 14.89 15.00 10.75
CA THR A 92 14.12 15.00 9.49
C THR A 92 14.40 13.81 8.59
N GLY A 93 15.58 13.18 8.70
CA GLY A 93 15.91 11.95 7.99
C GLY A 93 15.07 10.75 8.49
N ASP A 94 14.98 10.59 9.80
CA ASP A 94 14.28 9.47 10.44
C ASP A 94 12.76 9.61 10.27
N MET A 95 12.23 10.82 10.44
CA MET A 95 10.82 11.11 10.19
C MET A 95 10.43 10.85 8.74
N ARG A 96 11.32 11.16 7.80
CA ARG A 96 11.12 10.86 6.37
C ARG A 96 11.14 9.36 6.11
N GLN A 97 12.05 8.62 6.75
CA GLN A 97 12.09 7.16 6.62
C GLN A 97 10.82 6.51 7.17
N ALA A 98 10.34 6.96 8.33
CA ALA A 98 9.07 6.51 8.90
C ALA A 98 7.89 6.72 7.94
N ASN A 99 7.85 7.86 7.22
CA ASN A 99 6.85 8.04 6.16
C ASN A 99 7.00 7.01 5.03
N TYR A 100 8.22 6.71 4.58
CA TYR A 100 8.43 5.70 3.54
C TYR A 100 8.03 4.30 4.00
N ASP A 101 8.25 3.94 5.26
CA ASP A 101 7.85 2.64 5.78
C ASP A 101 6.32 2.45 5.73
N VAL A 102 5.56 3.53 6.02
CA VAL A 102 4.10 3.54 5.88
C VAL A 102 3.68 3.50 4.41
N ILE A 103 4.31 4.28 3.54
CA ILE A 103 4.01 4.33 2.10
C ILE A 103 4.28 2.98 1.43
N ASP A 104 5.39 2.32 1.74
CA ASP A 104 5.74 0.99 1.23
C ASP A 104 4.67 -0.05 1.63
N PHE A 105 4.17 0.02 2.87
CA PHE A 105 3.06 -0.82 3.30
C PHE A 105 1.78 -0.54 2.49
N LEU A 106 1.41 0.73 2.29
CA LEU A 106 0.20 1.10 1.54
C LEU A 106 0.33 0.75 0.05
N GLU A 107 1.51 0.87 -0.56
CA GLU A 107 1.80 0.37 -1.90
C GLU A 107 1.57 -1.14 -1.98
N TYR A 108 2.10 -1.90 -1.01
CA TYR A 108 1.88 -3.33 -0.91
C TYR A 108 0.39 -3.68 -0.78
N VAL A 109 -0.36 -2.94 0.06
CA VAL A 109 -1.80 -3.12 0.19
C VAL A 109 -2.50 -2.91 -1.15
N TRP A 110 -2.17 -1.84 -1.87
CA TRP A 110 -2.80 -1.56 -3.16
C TRP A 110 -2.44 -2.62 -4.20
N LEU A 111 -1.19 -3.11 -4.25
CA LEU A 111 -0.80 -4.24 -5.09
C LEU A 111 -1.54 -5.54 -4.75
N ARG A 112 -1.90 -5.75 -3.48
CA ARG A 112 -2.71 -6.89 -3.06
C ARG A 112 -4.16 -6.74 -3.48
N LEU A 113 -4.73 -5.54 -3.37
CA LEU A 113 -6.07 -5.22 -3.88
C LEU A 113 -6.12 -5.27 -5.41
N ALA A 114 -5.03 -4.94 -6.09
CA ALA A 114 -4.92 -5.02 -7.54
C ALA A 114 -5.13 -6.45 -8.06
N LYS A 115 -4.87 -7.49 -7.25
CA LYS A 115 -5.10 -8.88 -7.62
C LYS A 115 -6.56 -9.26 -7.81
N PHE A 116 -7.51 -8.42 -7.37
CA PHE A 116 -8.92 -8.62 -7.64
C PHE A 116 -9.33 -8.20 -9.07
N TYR A 117 -8.45 -7.49 -9.77
CA TYR A 117 -8.66 -7.06 -11.14
C TYR A 117 -7.91 -8.00 -12.11
N PRO A 118 -8.37 -8.09 -13.37
CA PRO A 118 -7.65 -8.80 -14.42
C PRO A 118 -6.21 -8.31 -14.60
N GLU A 119 -5.36 -9.14 -15.20
CA GLU A 119 -4.05 -8.67 -15.63
C GLU A 119 -4.20 -7.53 -16.65
N ASN A 120 -3.26 -6.58 -16.62
CA ASN A 120 -3.23 -5.43 -17.54
C ASN A 120 -4.50 -4.54 -17.51
N HIS A 121 -5.28 -4.59 -16.43
CA HIS A 121 -6.53 -3.84 -16.27
C HIS A 121 -6.36 -2.32 -16.39
N TRP A 122 -5.22 -1.77 -15.99
CA TRP A 122 -4.98 -0.33 -15.97
C TRP A 122 -4.29 0.14 -17.25
N ASP A 123 -5.09 0.33 -18.30
CA ASP A 123 -4.62 0.86 -19.60
C ASP A 123 -3.51 -0.01 -20.22
N GLY A 124 -3.69 -1.34 -20.15
CA GLY A 124 -2.73 -2.31 -20.67
C GLY A 124 -1.48 -2.50 -19.79
N LYS A 125 -1.35 -1.79 -18.66
CA LYS A 125 -0.19 -1.86 -17.77
C LYS A 125 -0.38 -2.89 -16.67
N THR A 126 0.71 -3.53 -16.27
CA THR A 126 0.74 -4.34 -15.04
C THR A 126 0.39 -3.47 -13.83
N ALA A 127 -0.22 -4.08 -12.81
CA ALA A 127 -0.53 -3.41 -11.55
C ALA A 127 0.69 -2.69 -10.97
N GLN A 128 1.84 -3.36 -10.99
CA GLN A 128 3.09 -2.81 -10.48
C GLN A 128 3.53 -1.56 -11.22
N ALA A 129 3.56 -1.59 -12.56
CA ALA A 129 3.96 -0.44 -13.35
C ALA A 129 3.00 0.74 -13.17
N TYR A 130 1.70 0.48 -13.11
CA TYR A 130 0.69 1.53 -12.91
C TYR A 130 0.82 2.18 -11.53
N ILE A 131 0.88 1.37 -10.46
CA ILE A 131 0.94 1.84 -9.07
C ILE A 131 2.23 2.62 -8.79
N GLN A 132 3.37 2.12 -9.27
CA GLN A 132 4.64 2.83 -9.11
C GLN A 132 4.64 4.19 -9.81
N ASN A 133 4.08 4.24 -11.02
CA ASN A 133 3.92 5.51 -11.73
C ASN A 133 2.98 6.46 -10.98
N TYR A 134 1.87 5.96 -10.44
CA TYR A 134 0.95 6.75 -9.63
C TYR A 134 1.66 7.38 -8.42
N LEU A 135 2.42 6.59 -7.66
CA LEU A 135 3.18 7.09 -6.51
C LEU A 135 4.17 8.17 -6.91
N GLN A 136 4.92 7.94 -7.99
CA GLN A 136 5.87 8.92 -8.51
C GLN A 136 5.18 10.25 -8.83
N GLU A 137 4.04 10.22 -9.49
CA GLU A 137 3.24 11.42 -9.81
C GLU A 137 2.73 12.12 -8.55
N ARG A 138 2.32 11.39 -7.50
CA ARG A 138 1.93 12.00 -6.22
C ARG A 138 3.11 12.71 -5.54
N PHE A 139 4.28 12.09 -5.50
CA PHE A 139 5.47 12.76 -4.99
C PHE A 139 5.81 14.03 -5.78
N ILE A 140 5.73 14.00 -7.12
CA ILE A 140 5.96 15.16 -7.98
C ILE A 140 4.94 16.27 -7.70
N PHE A 141 3.66 15.92 -7.60
CA PHE A 141 2.59 16.86 -7.31
C PHE A 141 2.78 17.55 -5.96
N HIS A 142 2.93 16.78 -4.87
CA HIS A 142 3.10 17.35 -3.53
C HIS A 142 4.40 18.15 -3.41
N ARG A 143 5.47 17.71 -4.07
CA ARG A 143 6.71 18.51 -4.13
C ARG A 143 6.48 19.86 -4.79
N SER A 144 5.79 19.87 -5.93
CA SER A 144 5.47 21.13 -6.63
C SER A 144 4.58 22.05 -5.79
N LYS A 145 3.67 21.46 -5.00
CA LYS A 145 2.83 22.20 -4.04
C LYS A 145 3.63 22.84 -2.91
N TYR A 146 4.62 22.15 -2.35
CA TYR A 146 5.42 22.63 -1.22
C TYR A 146 6.67 23.43 -1.61
N GLU A 147 7.11 23.34 -2.87
CA GLU A 147 8.26 24.06 -3.41
C GLU A 147 7.87 24.96 -4.60
N PRO A 148 7.02 25.99 -4.39
CA PRO A 148 6.48 26.80 -5.48
C PRO A 148 7.54 27.60 -6.26
N ASN A 149 8.73 27.79 -5.67
CA ASN A 149 9.87 28.46 -6.30
C ASN A 149 10.84 27.48 -7.00
N GLY A 150 10.45 26.21 -7.12
CA GLY A 150 11.23 25.16 -7.77
C GLY A 150 11.90 24.18 -6.80
N PRO A 151 12.40 23.04 -7.33
CA PRO A 151 12.91 21.95 -6.50
C PRO A 151 14.08 22.36 -5.59
N GLY A 152 14.02 21.98 -4.32
CA GLY A 152 15.06 22.22 -3.31
C GLY A 152 14.91 23.54 -2.54
N THR A 153 13.84 24.29 -2.75
CA THR A 153 13.58 25.57 -2.05
C THR A 153 12.92 25.40 -0.68
N GLY A 154 12.38 24.21 -0.38
CA GLY A 154 11.61 23.93 0.84
C GLY A 154 12.41 23.44 2.05
N GLY A 155 13.72 23.24 1.91
CA GLY A 155 14.55 22.61 2.95
C GLY A 155 14.18 21.14 3.20
N THR A 156 14.65 20.57 4.32
CA THR A 156 14.46 19.13 4.60
C THR A 156 13.06 18.78 5.12
N ILE A 157 12.37 19.73 5.77
CA ILE A 157 11.02 19.54 6.32
C ILE A 157 9.99 19.21 5.24
N VAL A 158 10.16 19.76 4.03
CA VAL A 158 9.23 19.52 2.93
C VAL A 158 9.14 18.04 2.54
N TYR A 159 10.21 17.27 2.68
CA TYR A 159 10.15 15.83 2.40
C TYR A 159 9.25 15.06 3.37
N ILE A 160 9.11 15.55 4.61
CA ILE A 160 8.19 14.98 5.60
C ILE A 160 6.75 15.33 5.22
N LEU A 161 6.49 16.60 4.89
CA LEU A 161 5.16 17.06 4.49
C LEU A 161 4.66 16.33 3.23
N ILE A 162 5.53 16.17 2.22
CA ILE A 162 5.24 15.39 1.02
C ILE A 162 4.88 13.96 1.39
N GLY A 163 5.68 13.29 2.24
CA GLY A 163 5.40 11.91 2.64
C GLY A 163 4.06 11.77 3.37
N SER A 164 3.77 12.67 4.31
CA SER A 164 2.49 12.70 5.04
C SER A 164 1.28 12.86 4.11
N ASP A 165 1.40 13.71 3.10
CA ASP A 165 0.36 13.89 2.10
C ASP A 165 0.19 12.66 1.19
N VAL A 166 1.28 12.04 0.75
CA VAL A 166 1.23 10.81 -0.06
C VAL A 166 0.58 9.67 0.73
N ILE A 167 0.86 9.55 2.04
CA ILE A 167 0.16 8.61 2.92
C ILE A 167 -1.34 8.86 2.88
N ARG A 168 -1.78 10.11 3.05
CA ARG A 168 -3.21 10.47 3.03
C ARG A 168 -3.88 10.15 1.69
N ASP A 169 -3.21 10.43 0.59
CA ASP A 169 -3.70 10.08 -0.75
C ASP A 169 -3.90 8.56 -0.89
N LEU A 170 -2.99 7.76 -0.34
CA LEU A 170 -3.09 6.29 -0.38
C LEU A 170 -4.13 5.72 0.58
N GLU A 171 -4.28 6.31 1.78
CA GLU A 171 -5.31 5.93 2.75
C GLU A 171 -6.72 6.02 2.15
N GLU A 172 -7.00 7.13 1.46
CA GLU A 172 -8.29 7.35 0.79
C GLU A 172 -8.44 6.46 -0.44
N LEU A 173 -7.38 6.34 -1.25
CA LEU A 173 -7.39 5.45 -2.42
C LEU A 173 -7.67 3.99 -2.05
N ILE A 174 -7.10 3.49 -0.94
CA ILE A 174 -7.36 2.15 -0.43
C ILE A 174 -8.80 2.03 0.05
N ASN A 175 -9.33 3.03 0.75
CA ASN A 175 -10.75 3.07 1.13
C ASN A 175 -11.65 2.94 -0.11
N ASP A 176 -11.42 3.75 -1.13
CA ASP A 176 -12.22 3.79 -2.34
C ASP A 176 -12.10 2.50 -3.17
N THR A 177 -10.91 1.90 -3.18
CA THR A 177 -10.67 0.61 -3.85
C THR A 177 -11.42 -0.52 -3.15
N VAL A 178 -11.36 -0.59 -1.80
CA VAL A 178 -12.12 -1.58 -1.03
C VAL A 178 -13.62 -1.36 -1.17
N ASP A 179 -14.08 -0.11 -1.11
CA ASP A 179 -15.48 0.24 -1.36
C ASP A 179 -15.92 -0.28 -2.74
N SER A 180 -15.13 -0.05 -3.78
CA SER A 180 -15.44 -0.49 -5.13
C SER A 180 -15.47 -2.01 -5.28
N LEU A 181 -14.60 -2.73 -4.57
CA LEU A 181 -14.52 -4.19 -4.63
C LEU A 181 -15.64 -4.90 -3.86
N PHE A 182 -16.15 -4.29 -2.79
CA PHE A 182 -17.06 -4.96 -1.85
C PHE A 182 -18.45 -4.32 -1.73
N MET A 183 -18.75 -3.23 -2.44
CA MET A 183 -20.06 -2.55 -2.35
C MET A 183 -21.27 -3.43 -2.71
N TYR A 184 -21.09 -4.49 -3.49
CA TYR A 184 -22.13 -5.45 -3.85
C TYR A 184 -21.92 -6.84 -3.22
N ASN A 185 -21.04 -6.94 -2.22
CA ASN A 185 -20.73 -8.20 -1.55
C ASN A 185 -21.46 -8.26 -0.19
N ASP A 186 -22.60 -8.94 -0.16
CA ASP A 186 -23.44 -9.06 1.04
C ASP A 186 -22.75 -9.81 2.20
N ASP A 187 -21.72 -10.62 1.91
CA ASP A 187 -20.96 -11.34 2.92
C ASP A 187 -19.88 -10.46 3.59
N PHE A 188 -19.62 -9.25 3.09
CA PHE A 188 -18.65 -8.31 3.64
C PHE A 188 -19.35 -7.12 4.31
N ASP A 189 -19.17 -6.99 5.63
CA ASP A 189 -19.65 -5.81 6.37
C ASP A 189 -18.79 -4.58 6.06
N LEU A 190 -19.05 -3.97 4.90
CA LEU A 190 -18.31 -2.84 4.37
C LEU A 190 -18.43 -1.60 5.25
N GLU A 191 -19.61 -1.39 5.85
CA GLU A 191 -19.85 -0.24 6.73
C GLU A 191 -19.00 -0.34 8.00
N ALA A 192 -18.97 -1.52 8.65
CA ALA A 192 -18.13 -1.73 9.82
C ALA A 192 -16.65 -1.59 9.48
N TRP A 193 -16.20 -2.17 8.36
CA TRP A 193 -14.83 -2.07 7.91
C TRP A 193 -14.41 -0.61 7.66
N ARG A 194 -15.23 0.16 6.93
CA ARG A 194 -14.96 1.57 6.62
C ARG A 194 -14.87 2.42 7.88
N LYS A 195 -15.78 2.19 8.83
CA LYS A 195 -15.78 2.86 10.13
C LYS A 195 -14.49 2.57 10.89
N GLU A 196 -14.03 1.33 10.86
CA GLU A 196 -12.78 0.94 11.52
C GLU A 196 -11.56 1.54 10.83
N TRP A 197 -11.48 1.47 9.50
CA TRP A 197 -10.40 2.08 8.71
C TRP A 197 -10.24 3.57 9.02
N ARG A 198 -11.34 4.34 8.92
CA ARG A 198 -11.32 5.79 9.18
C ARG A 198 -11.03 6.13 10.63
N LYS A 199 -11.55 5.33 11.57
CA LYS A 199 -11.22 5.50 13.00
C LYS A 199 -9.73 5.31 13.24
N THR A 200 -9.12 4.28 12.64
CA THR A 200 -7.68 4.03 12.74
C THR A 200 -6.88 5.21 12.22
N ILE A 201 -7.19 5.70 11.01
CA ILE A 201 -6.54 6.89 10.42
C ILE A 201 -6.67 8.10 11.35
N THR A 202 -7.88 8.39 11.83
CA THR A 202 -8.15 9.53 12.71
C THR A 202 -7.35 9.45 14.01
N ASN A 203 -7.28 8.27 14.61
CA ASN A 203 -6.52 8.07 15.85
C ASN A 203 -5.02 8.33 15.63
N ILE A 204 -4.45 7.82 14.53
CA ILE A 204 -3.03 8.04 14.20
C ILE A 204 -2.74 9.53 13.98
N GLN A 205 -3.66 10.26 13.33
CA GLN A 205 -3.53 11.69 13.06
C GLN A 205 -3.74 12.58 14.31
N GLN A 206 -4.37 12.07 15.37
CA GLN A 206 -4.55 12.81 16.63
C GLN A 206 -3.39 12.60 17.60
N GLU A 207 -2.62 11.52 17.43
CA GLU A 207 -1.42 11.20 18.22
C GLU A 207 -0.15 11.88 17.67
N ASN A 208 -0.19 12.41 16.44
CA ASN A 208 0.91 13.07 15.72
C ASN A 208 0.63 14.55 15.46
#